data_AF-A0A928CI85-F1
#
_entry.id   AF-A0A928CI85-F1
#
_cell.length_a   1.000
_cell.length_b   1.000
_cell.length_c   1.000
_cell.angle_alpha   90.00
_cell.angle_beta   90.00
_cell.angle_gamma   90.00
#
_symmetry.space_group_name_H-M   'P 1'
#
loop_
_entity.id
_entity.type
_entity.pdbx_description
1 polymer ?
#
loop_
_entity_poly.entity_id
_entity_poly.type
_entity_poly.pdbx_seq_one_letter_code
_entity_poly.pdbx_strand_id
1 'polypeptide(L)'
;MKNNIFTQLLIFLILVLSFSCTSLQQDVMISSVDAENIEEFQEIESQVALLDASFCLGEKNSVTTKLTEDTVKQIDILLLESGLEKEAQSRLWALKGIIFFTEGKKLKASECFDFANDLYKGEVFTMILGSRLELVKLTEDEKIARADKKLLLLEKAINDFKEAKYLDAVAKFDEAFISLPSYYHYAYSKLRNKAWELKSINTDSEKTDVNLLQINEITIGQMLMIAQNESDLLYNYNAGKNLSENELYKKINSYGLLNSANEFMQGTFADTKNKISKNQKINRYMCARFLWNLYNGNKNTKENLSNYSVMFAGQKESPIPDVPINSQDFDAVLGCIELEFMNLTDGINFEGEKSVSGIEFSESLKKVK
;
A
#
# COMPACT_ATOMS: atom_id res chain seq x y z
N MET A 1 71.81 3.77 -24.47
CA MET A 1 70.50 3.63 -25.17
C MET A 1 69.63 2.57 -24.47
N LYS A 2 69.23 2.79 -23.21
CA LYS A 2 68.49 1.80 -22.40
C LYS A 2 67.19 2.32 -21.76
N ASN A 3 66.68 3.46 -22.21
CA ASN A 3 65.47 4.10 -21.63
C ASN A 3 64.25 4.18 -22.56
N ASN A 4 64.27 3.58 -23.76
CA ASN A 4 63.13 3.67 -24.70
C ASN A 4 62.22 2.44 -24.70
N ILE A 5 62.66 1.30 -24.13
CA ILE A 5 61.85 0.08 -24.11
C ILE A 5 60.81 0.13 -22.99
N PHE A 6 61.16 0.70 -21.83
CA PHE A 6 60.23 0.80 -20.70
C PHE A 6 59.10 1.80 -20.95
N THR A 7 59.38 2.91 -21.63
CA THR A 7 58.36 3.89 -22.05
C THR A 7 57.46 3.37 -23.16
N GLN A 8 58.00 2.57 -24.11
CA GLN A 8 57.16 1.92 -25.12
C GLN A 8 56.27 0.80 -24.56
N LEU A 9 56.75 0.04 -23.56
CA LEU A 9 55.92 -0.96 -22.88
C LEU A 9 54.82 -0.32 -22.02
N LEU A 10 55.09 0.81 -21.37
CA LEU A 10 54.11 1.50 -20.53
C LEU A 10 52.98 2.14 -21.37
N ILE A 11 53.31 2.66 -22.56
CA ILE A 11 52.32 3.24 -23.48
C ILE A 11 51.44 2.14 -24.11
N PHE A 12 51.99 0.95 -24.38
CA PHE A 12 51.20 -0.18 -24.87
C PHE A 12 50.27 -0.77 -23.80
N LEU A 13 50.69 -0.78 -22.53
CA LEU A 13 49.87 -1.26 -21.42
C LEU A 13 48.70 -0.32 -21.09
N ILE A 14 48.86 0.99 -21.28
CA ILE A 14 47.80 1.99 -21.07
C ILE A 14 46.78 2.02 -22.22
N LEU A 15 47.18 1.65 -23.44
CA LEU A 15 46.27 1.54 -24.59
C LEU A 15 45.39 0.27 -24.59
N VAL A 16 45.83 -0.80 -23.91
CA VAL A 16 45.05 -2.05 -23.79
C VAL A 16 44.03 -1.99 -22.64
N LEU A 17 44.19 -1.09 -21.67
CA LEU A 17 43.24 -0.90 -20.56
C LEU A 17 42.07 0.04 -20.88
N SER A 18 42.05 0.66 -22.06
CA SER A 18 40.98 1.57 -22.52
C SER A 18 39.89 0.89 -23.35
N PHE A 19 39.97 -0.43 -23.56
CA PHE A 19 38.98 -1.23 -24.31
C PHE A 19 38.11 -2.13 -23.43
N SER A 20 38.12 -1.93 -22.11
CA SER A 20 37.26 -2.67 -21.17
C SER A 20 36.11 -1.80 -20.64
N CYS A 21 35.43 -1.08 -21.54
CA CYS A 21 33.99 -0.89 -21.42
C CYS A 21 33.32 -1.93 -22.32
N THR A 22 33.46 -3.21 -21.97
CA THR A 22 32.43 -4.18 -22.30
C THR A 22 31.20 -3.71 -21.54
N SER A 23 30.30 -2.99 -22.22
CA SER A 23 28.92 -2.93 -21.78
C SER A 23 28.52 -4.37 -21.55
N LEU A 24 28.28 -4.73 -20.31
CA LEU A 24 27.70 -6.01 -19.96
C LEU A 24 26.37 -6.04 -20.70
N GLN A 25 26.33 -6.66 -21.89
CA GLN A 25 25.10 -7.19 -22.44
C GLN A 25 24.67 -8.20 -21.38
N GLN A 26 23.76 -7.76 -20.50
CA GLN A 26 22.88 -8.71 -19.88
C GLN A 26 22.22 -9.41 -21.06
N ASP A 27 22.61 -10.67 -21.29
CA ASP A 27 21.87 -11.61 -22.12
C ASP A 27 20.49 -11.76 -21.49
N VAL A 28 19.64 -10.76 -21.73
CA VAL A 28 18.21 -10.94 -21.74
C VAL A 28 18.01 -11.75 -23.01
N MET A 29 17.91 -13.07 -22.85
CA MET A 29 17.31 -13.94 -23.86
C MET A 29 15.85 -13.49 -24.00
N ILE A 30 15.65 -12.45 -24.81
CA ILE A 30 14.37 -12.03 -25.35
C ILE A 30 14.07 -13.09 -26.41
N SER A 31 13.02 -13.89 -26.20
CA SER A 31 12.45 -14.70 -27.28
C SER A 31 12.22 -13.77 -28.47
N SER A 32 12.55 -14.24 -29.67
CA SER A 32 12.73 -13.52 -30.93
C SER A 32 11.66 -12.47 -31.28
N VAL A 33 11.65 -11.33 -30.58
CA VAL A 33 11.00 -10.11 -31.06
C VAL A 33 11.94 -9.54 -32.11
N ASP A 34 11.47 -9.46 -33.36
CA ASP A 34 12.18 -8.77 -34.45
C ASP A 34 12.71 -7.44 -33.92
N ALA A 35 14.02 -7.22 -34.06
CA ALA A 35 14.71 -6.08 -33.47
C ALA A 35 14.13 -4.72 -33.91
N GLU A 36 13.34 -4.69 -34.98
CA GLU A 36 12.66 -3.51 -35.52
C GLU A 36 11.49 -3.02 -34.65
N ASN A 37 10.80 -3.90 -33.91
CA ASN A 37 9.55 -3.53 -33.19
C ASN A 37 9.68 -3.52 -31.66
N ILE A 38 10.89 -3.68 -31.11
CA ILE A 38 11.11 -3.80 -29.65
C ILE A 38 10.59 -2.58 -28.88
N GLU A 39 10.85 -1.37 -29.38
CA GLU A 39 10.43 -0.13 -28.70
C GLU A 39 8.90 0.00 -28.66
N GLU A 40 8.20 -0.34 -29.73
CA GLU A 40 6.73 -0.27 -29.82
C GLU A 40 6.06 -1.30 -28.89
N PHE A 41 6.61 -2.51 -28.81
CA PHE A 41 6.13 -3.53 -27.87
C PHE A 41 6.30 -3.07 -26.41
N GLN A 42 7.46 -2.50 -26.06
CA GLN A 42 7.70 -1.98 -24.71
C GLN A 42 6.79 -0.79 -24.39
N GLU A 43 6.52 0.08 -25.36
CA GLU A 43 5.59 1.19 -25.19
C GLU A 43 4.19 0.65 -24.87
N ILE A 44 3.66 -0.28 -25.67
CA ILE A 44 2.33 -0.88 -25.42
C ILE A 44 2.29 -1.57 -24.07
N GLU A 45 3.30 -2.38 -23.73
CA GLU A 45 3.38 -3.08 -22.46
C GLU A 45 3.40 -2.10 -21.27
N SER A 46 4.12 -0.98 -21.40
CA SER A 46 4.13 0.08 -20.39
C SER A 46 2.77 0.74 -20.19
N GLN A 47 2.02 0.98 -21.28
CA GLN A 47 0.68 1.55 -21.23
C GLN A 47 -0.29 0.56 -20.59
N VAL A 48 -0.22 -0.72 -20.94
CA VAL A 48 -1.04 -1.78 -20.34
C VAL A 48 -0.73 -1.94 -18.86
N ALA A 49 0.54 -1.91 -18.46
CA ALA A 49 0.94 -1.96 -17.06
C ALA A 49 0.33 -0.80 -16.24
N LEU A 50 0.30 0.41 -16.79
CA LEU A 50 -0.34 1.57 -16.16
C LEU A 50 -1.86 1.38 -16.00
N LEU A 51 -2.54 0.97 -17.07
CA LEU A 51 -3.98 0.70 -17.05
C LEU A 51 -4.33 -0.38 -16.02
N ASP A 52 -3.53 -1.44 -15.99
CA ASP A 52 -3.74 -2.56 -15.08
C ASP A 52 -3.48 -2.18 -13.61
N ALA A 53 -2.41 -1.45 -13.33
CA ALA A 53 -2.13 -0.97 -11.98
C ALA A 53 -3.23 -0.03 -11.45
N SER A 54 -3.72 0.89 -12.28
CA SER A 54 -4.85 1.77 -11.92
C SER A 54 -6.14 0.97 -11.65
N PHE A 55 -6.42 -0.05 -12.46
CA PHE A 55 -7.53 -0.97 -12.22
C PHE A 55 -7.40 -1.69 -10.88
N CYS A 56 -6.22 -2.22 -10.55
CA CYS A 56 -5.95 -2.89 -9.28
C CYS A 56 -6.10 -1.95 -8.06
N LEU A 57 -5.87 -0.64 -8.24
CA LEU A 57 -6.11 0.37 -7.21
C LEU A 57 -7.58 0.80 -7.09
N GLY A 58 -8.44 0.42 -8.04
CA GLY A 58 -9.82 0.89 -8.13
C GLY A 58 -9.95 2.33 -8.64
N GLU A 59 -8.90 2.89 -9.26
CA GLU A 59 -8.94 4.22 -9.86
C GLU A 59 -9.70 4.15 -11.20
N LYS A 60 -10.80 4.90 -11.34
CA LYS A 60 -11.44 5.16 -12.64
C LYS A 60 -11.39 6.66 -12.93
N ASN A 61 -10.69 7.07 -13.98
CA ASN A 61 -10.66 8.46 -14.42
C ASN A 61 -10.77 8.56 -15.96
N SER A 62 -11.18 9.71 -16.48
CA SER A 62 -11.36 9.93 -17.93
C SER A 62 -10.08 9.76 -18.75
N VAL A 63 -8.91 9.94 -18.12
CA VAL A 63 -7.59 9.75 -18.75
C VAL A 63 -7.37 8.26 -19.07
N THR A 64 -7.76 7.34 -18.18
CA THR A 64 -7.67 5.90 -18.44
C THR A 64 -8.53 5.45 -19.62
N THR A 65 -9.70 6.07 -19.85
CA THR A 65 -10.55 5.73 -21.01
C THR A 65 -9.87 6.06 -22.34
N LYS A 66 -9.27 7.26 -22.46
CA LYS A 66 -8.57 7.64 -23.69
C LYS A 66 -7.34 6.77 -23.93
N LEU A 67 -6.53 6.55 -22.89
CA LEU A 67 -5.34 5.70 -23.00
C LEU A 67 -5.71 4.27 -23.45
N THR A 68 -6.78 3.69 -22.89
CA THR A 68 -7.31 2.39 -23.33
C THR A 68 -7.64 2.37 -24.81
N GLU A 69 -8.39 3.36 -25.32
CA GLU A 69 -8.75 3.41 -26.75
C GLU A 69 -7.54 3.54 -27.66
N ASP A 70 -6.57 4.38 -27.28
CA ASP A 70 -5.35 4.60 -28.05
C ASP A 70 -4.46 3.35 -28.06
N THR A 71 -4.28 2.69 -26.90
CA THR A 71 -3.49 1.45 -26.76
C THR A 71 -4.11 0.31 -27.57
N VAL A 72 -5.43 0.13 -27.51
CA VAL A 72 -6.12 -0.92 -28.29
C VAL A 72 -5.97 -0.70 -29.79
N LYS A 73 -6.04 0.56 -30.26
CA LYS A 73 -5.81 0.89 -31.67
C LYS A 73 -4.37 0.59 -32.10
N GLN A 74 -3.38 0.90 -31.27
CA GLN A 74 -1.98 0.58 -31.56
C GLN A 74 -1.78 -0.94 -31.70
N ILE A 75 -2.34 -1.72 -30.77
CA ILE A 75 -2.30 -3.18 -30.85
C ILE A 75 -2.99 -3.69 -32.14
N ASP A 76 -4.15 -3.14 -32.50
CA ASP A 76 -4.86 -3.52 -33.72
C ASP A 76 -4.06 -3.22 -34.99
N ILE A 77 -3.34 -2.10 -35.02
CA ILE A 77 -2.46 -1.75 -36.15
C ILE A 77 -1.32 -2.76 -36.27
N LEU A 78 -0.63 -3.08 -35.16
CA LEU A 78 0.47 -4.03 -35.19
C LEU A 78 0.00 -5.43 -35.58
N LEU A 79 -1.14 -5.88 -35.07
CA LEU A 79 -1.70 -7.19 -35.42
C LEU A 79 -2.02 -7.34 -36.92
N LEU A 80 -2.13 -6.24 -37.68
CA LEU A 80 -2.31 -6.25 -39.13
C LEU A 80 -0.99 -6.32 -39.92
N GLU A 81 0.15 -6.11 -39.27
CA GLU A 81 1.46 -6.16 -39.92
C GLU A 81 1.81 -7.57 -40.40
N SER A 82 2.22 -7.67 -41.66
CA SER A 82 2.69 -8.94 -42.22
C SER A 82 4.09 -9.26 -41.71
N GLY A 83 4.26 -10.43 -41.09
CA GLY A 83 5.59 -10.94 -40.73
C GLY A 83 5.80 -11.17 -39.23
N LEU A 84 4.91 -10.66 -38.37
CA LEU A 84 5.00 -10.89 -36.92
C LEU A 84 5.03 -12.37 -36.57
N GLU A 85 5.98 -12.77 -35.72
CA GLU A 85 6.05 -14.13 -35.18
C GLU A 85 4.82 -14.47 -34.35
N LYS A 86 4.45 -15.76 -34.31
CA LYS A 86 3.26 -16.22 -33.57
C LYS A 86 3.29 -15.88 -32.08
N GLU A 87 4.47 -15.93 -31.46
CA GLU A 87 4.66 -15.56 -30.05
C GLU A 87 4.38 -14.06 -29.82
N ALA A 88 4.89 -13.19 -30.69
CA ALA A 88 4.64 -11.75 -30.64
C ALA A 88 3.15 -11.42 -30.85
N GLN A 89 2.50 -12.09 -31.81
CA GLN A 89 1.05 -11.95 -32.00
C GLN A 89 0.26 -12.42 -30.78
N SER A 90 0.65 -13.56 -30.17
CA SER A 90 0.03 -14.09 -28.95
C SER A 90 0.11 -13.07 -27.80
N ARG A 91 1.29 -12.48 -27.57
CA ARG A 91 1.50 -11.42 -26.59
C ARG A 91 0.59 -10.21 -26.82
N LEU A 92 0.50 -9.70 -28.05
CA LEU A 92 -0.37 -8.56 -28.39
C LEU A 92 -1.84 -8.86 -28.11
N TRP A 93 -2.33 -10.05 -28.50
CA TRP A 93 -3.69 -10.48 -28.20
C TRP A 93 -3.93 -10.57 -26.69
N ALA A 94 -2.99 -11.13 -25.94
CA ALA A 94 -3.10 -11.23 -24.48
C ALA A 94 -3.12 -9.85 -23.79
N LEU A 95 -2.24 -8.93 -24.20
CA LEU A 95 -2.21 -7.55 -23.71
C LEU A 95 -3.53 -6.83 -23.99
N LYS A 96 -4.09 -6.97 -25.19
CA LYS A 96 -5.42 -6.45 -25.54
C LYS A 96 -6.52 -7.06 -24.66
N GLY A 97 -6.44 -8.37 -24.40
CA GLY A 97 -7.36 -9.05 -23.51
C GLY A 97 -7.31 -8.54 -22.06
N ILE A 98 -6.12 -8.22 -21.55
CA ILE A 98 -5.94 -7.60 -20.22
C ILE A 98 -6.63 -6.23 -20.16
N ILE A 99 -6.51 -5.41 -21.20
CA ILE A 99 -7.23 -4.12 -21.28
C ILE A 99 -8.75 -4.35 -21.24
N PHE A 100 -9.28 -5.28 -22.04
CA PHE A 100 -10.72 -5.59 -21.99
C PHE A 100 -11.17 -6.15 -20.65
N PHE A 101 -10.31 -6.91 -19.96
CA PHE A 101 -10.58 -7.39 -18.62
C PHE A 101 -10.72 -6.22 -17.63
N THR A 102 -9.80 -5.24 -17.67
CA THR A 102 -9.84 -4.08 -16.77
C THR A 102 -11.05 -3.17 -17.02
N GLU A 103 -11.54 -3.13 -18.27
CA GLU A 103 -12.80 -2.46 -18.62
C GLU A 103 -14.07 -3.25 -18.21
N GLY A 104 -13.92 -4.48 -17.69
CA GLY A 104 -15.04 -5.36 -17.34
C GLY A 104 -15.69 -6.07 -18.54
N LYS A 105 -15.08 -6.00 -19.73
CA LYS A 105 -15.56 -6.63 -20.97
C LYS A 105 -15.11 -8.10 -21.03
N LYS A 106 -15.53 -8.93 -20.06
CA LYS A 106 -15.08 -10.32 -19.89
C LYS A 106 -15.19 -11.19 -21.15
N LEU A 107 -16.27 -11.06 -21.92
CA LEU A 107 -16.44 -11.84 -23.17
C LEU A 107 -15.34 -11.52 -24.19
N LYS A 108 -15.04 -10.23 -24.41
CA LYS A 108 -13.98 -9.81 -25.32
C LYS A 108 -12.59 -10.21 -24.82
N ALA A 109 -12.37 -10.15 -23.51
CA ALA A 109 -11.14 -10.63 -22.89
C ALA A 109 -10.95 -12.14 -23.12
N SER A 110 -12.02 -12.93 -23.00
CA SER A 110 -12.00 -14.36 -23.29
C SER A 110 -11.71 -14.65 -24.77
N GLU A 111 -12.32 -13.92 -25.69
CA GLU A 111 -12.02 -14.05 -27.13
C GLU A 111 -10.53 -13.77 -27.40
N CYS A 112 -9.97 -12.73 -26.78
CA CYS A 112 -8.54 -12.42 -26.90
C CYS A 112 -7.65 -13.53 -26.32
N PHE A 113 -8.06 -14.15 -25.21
CA PHE A 113 -7.36 -15.31 -24.65
C PHE A 113 -7.36 -16.49 -25.61
N ASP A 114 -8.50 -16.81 -26.23
CA ASP A 114 -8.60 -17.92 -27.18
C ASP A 114 -7.67 -17.70 -28.38
N PHE A 115 -7.67 -16.49 -28.97
CA PHE A 115 -6.74 -16.13 -30.05
C PHE A 115 -5.28 -16.23 -29.62
N ALA A 116 -4.93 -15.68 -28.46
CA ALA A 116 -3.55 -15.69 -27.95
C ALA A 116 -3.04 -17.11 -27.69
N ASN A 117 -3.86 -17.95 -27.07
CA ASN A 117 -3.53 -19.31 -26.69
C ASN A 117 -3.45 -20.27 -27.90
N ASP A 118 -4.26 -20.04 -28.94
CA ASP A 118 -4.17 -20.80 -30.19
C ASP A 118 -2.90 -20.48 -30.99
N LEU A 119 -2.41 -19.23 -30.90
CA LEU A 119 -1.19 -18.80 -31.58
C LEU A 119 0.08 -19.38 -30.94
N TYR A 120 0.21 -19.25 -29.62
CA TYR A 120 1.38 -19.73 -28.89
C TYR A 120 1.04 -20.12 -27.44
N LYS A 121 1.07 -21.42 -27.16
CA LYS A 121 0.86 -21.94 -25.80
C LYS A 121 2.10 -21.70 -24.95
N GLY A 122 1.92 -21.06 -23.80
CA GLY A 122 3.01 -20.79 -22.86
C GLY A 122 3.54 -19.35 -22.89
N GLU A 123 2.92 -18.47 -23.67
CA GLU A 123 3.18 -17.03 -23.57
C GLU A 123 2.70 -16.50 -22.21
N VAL A 124 3.53 -15.69 -21.55
CA VAL A 124 3.33 -15.30 -20.15
C VAL A 124 2.11 -14.40 -19.93
N PHE A 125 1.84 -13.44 -20.81
CA PHE A 125 0.64 -12.61 -20.71
C PHE A 125 -0.62 -13.42 -21.02
N THR A 126 -0.54 -14.41 -21.90
CA THR A 126 -1.65 -15.34 -22.14
C THR A 126 -1.98 -16.14 -20.87
N MET A 127 -0.96 -16.61 -20.15
CA MET A 127 -1.14 -17.28 -18.86
C MET A 127 -1.72 -16.36 -17.79
N ILE A 128 -1.23 -15.12 -17.69
CA ILE A 128 -1.76 -14.10 -16.77
C ILE A 128 -3.23 -13.81 -17.07
N LEU A 129 -3.58 -13.55 -18.33
CA LEU A 129 -4.95 -13.31 -18.76
C LEU A 129 -5.86 -14.51 -18.45
N GLY A 130 -5.39 -15.72 -18.80
CA GLY A 130 -6.10 -16.96 -18.51
C GLY A 130 -6.35 -17.17 -17.02
N SER A 131 -5.38 -16.83 -16.16
CA SER A 131 -5.52 -16.88 -14.70
C SER A 131 -6.58 -15.92 -14.19
N ARG A 132 -6.58 -14.68 -14.69
CA ARG A 132 -7.54 -13.64 -14.29
C ARG A 132 -8.96 -13.95 -14.75
N LEU A 133 -9.09 -14.68 -15.86
CA LEU A 133 -10.36 -15.20 -16.37
C LEU A 133 -10.78 -16.53 -15.73
N GLU A 134 -9.99 -17.07 -14.79
CA GLU A 134 -10.22 -18.37 -14.13
C GLU A 134 -10.21 -19.58 -15.10
N LEU A 135 -9.57 -19.43 -16.26
CA LEU A 135 -9.44 -20.46 -17.30
C LEU A 135 -8.18 -21.30 -17.14
N VAL A 136 -7.13 -20.73 -16.54
CA VAL A 136 -5.83 -21.36 -16.31
C VAL A 136 -5.45 -21.17 -14.84
N LYS A 137 -4.83 -22.18 -14.21
CA LYS A 137 -4.22 -22.02 -12.89
C LYS A 137 -2.73 -21.81 -13.05
N LEU A 138 -2.20 -20.71 -12.53
CA LEU A 138 -0.76 -20.48 -12.47
C LEU A 138 -0.13 -21.45 -11.49
N THR A 139 0.79 -22.31 -11.98
CA THR A 139 1.52 -23.27 -11.14
C THR A 139 3.01 -22.96 -11.11
N GLU A 140 3.72 -23.39 -10.05
CA GLU A 140 5.15 -23.10 -9.89
C GLU A 140 6.05 -23.86 -10.88
N ASP A 141 5.52 -24.92 -11.50
CA ASP A 141 6.23 -25.85 -12.39
C ASP A 141 6.14 -25.46 -13.87
N GLU A 142 5.64 -24.27 -14.19
CA GLU A 142 5.52 -23.84 -15.58
C GLU A 142 6.92 -23.67 -16.21
N LYS A 143 7.13 -24.38 -17.34
CA LYS A 143 8.37 -24.30 -18.15
C LYS A 143 8.43 -22.97 -18.90
N ILE A 144 8.67 -21.90 -18.15
CA ILE A 144 8.68 -20.53 -18.64
C ILE A 144 10.11 -19.97 -18.58
N ALA A 145 10.45 -19.10 -19.53
CA ALA A 145 11.73 -18.42 -19.56
C ALA A 145 11.97 -17.61 -18.27
N ARG A 146 13.23 -17.45 -17.85
CA ARG A 146 13.57 -16.83 -16.56
C ARG A 146 13.05 -15.38 -16.42
N ALA A 147 13.00 -14.63 -17.52
CA ALA A 147 12.47 -13.26 -17.56
C ALA A 147 10.96 -13.23 -17.30
N ASP A 148 10.22 -14.11 -17.98
CA ASP A 148 8.77 -14.24 -17.86
C ASP A 148 8.33 -14.72 -16.46
N LYS A 149 9.18 -15.48 -15.74
CA LYS A 149 8.93 -15.83 -14.33
C LYS A 149 8.74 -14.62 -13.42
N LYS A 150 9.31 -13.47 -13.77
CA LYS A 150 9.22 -12.25 -12.96
C LYS A 150 7.94 -11.47 -13.22
N LEU A 151 7.37 -11.57 -14.43
CA LEU A 151 6.00 -11.12 -14.70
C LEU A 151 4.98 -11.95 -13.93
N LEU A 152 5.16 -13.28 -13.86
CA LEU A 152 4.32 -14.12 -13.00
C LEU A 152 4.48 -13.80 -11.52
N LEU A 153 5.69 -13.44 -11.08
CA LEU A 153 5.91 -13.02 -9.70
C LEU A 153 5.18 -11.71 -9.38
N LEU A 154 5.16 -10.76 -10.32
CA LEU A 154 4.37 -9.54 -10.22
C LEU A 154 2.86 -9.87 -10.13
N GLU A 155 2.36 -10.79 -10.96
CA GLU A 155 0.96 -11.24 -10.89
C GLU A 155 0.63 -11.89 -9.54
N LYS A 156 1.54 -12.72 -9.00
CA LYS A 156 1.40 -13.28 -7.64
C LYS A 156 1.36 -12.18 -6.57
N ALA A 157 2.17 -11.13 -6.69
CA ALA A 157 2.14 -9.99 -5.77
C ALA A 157 0.78 -9.27 -5.78
N ILE A 158 0.19 -9.10 -6.97
CA ILE A 158 -1.16 -8.52 -7.13
C ILE A 158 -2.21 -9.42 -6.50
N ASN A 159 -2.10 -10.75 -6.65
CA ASN A 159 -3.04 -11.69 -6.04
C ASN A 159 -2.93 -11.70 -4.52
N ASP A 160 -1.71 -11.71 -3.96
CA ASP A 160 -1.50 -11.58 -2.51
C ASP A 160 -2.09 -10.27 -1.97
N PHE A 161 -1.95 -9.17 -2.71
CA PHE A 161 -2.59 -7.90 -2.34
C PHE A 161 -4.12 -8.01 -2.29
N LYS A 162 -4.74 -8.65 -3.29
CA LYS A 162 -6.20 -8.89 -3.35
C LYS A 162 -6.67 -9.81 -2.23
N GLU A 163 -5.86 -10.80 -1.86
CA GLU A 163 -6.09 -11.72 -0.74
C GLU A 163 -5.72 -11.13 0.62
N ALA A 164 -5.35 -9.84 0.67
CA ALA A 164 -4.94 -9.11 1.88
C ALA A 164 -3.71 -9.70 2.61
N LYS A 165 -2.88 -10.49 1.90
CA LYS A 165 -1.56 -10.94 2.33
C LYS A 165 -0.51 -9.86 2.04
N TYR A 166 -0.67 -8.72 2.69
CA TYR A 166 0.04 -7.49 2.32
C TYR A 166 1.57 -7.58 2.48
N LEU A 167 2.06 -8.26 3.52
CA LEU A 167 3.50 -8.46 3.71
C LEU A 167 4.12 -9.31 2.59
N ASP A 168 3.44 -10.40 2.22
CA ASP A 168 3.85 -11.27 1.12
C ASP A 168 3.81 -10.54 -0.23
N ALA A 169 2.77 -9.72 -0.44
CA ALA A 169 2.64 -8.89 -1.64
C ALA A 169 3.83 -7.94 -1.80
N VAL A 170 4.22 -7.21 -0.74
CA VAL A 170 5.37 -6.29 -0.77
C VAL A 170 6.65 -7.05 -1.15
N ALA A 171 6.92 -8.18 -0.51
CA ALA A 171 8.13 -8.95 -0.77
C ALA A 171 8.21 -9.39 -2.24
N LYS A 172 7.09 -9.84 -2.82
CA LYS A 172 7.02 -10.25 -4.23
C LYS A 172 7.10 -9.07 -5.20
N PHE A 173 6.50 -7.92 -4.88
CA PHE A 173 6.68 -6.70 -5.67
C PHE A 173 8.15 -6.31 -5.72
N ASP A 174 8.81 -6.21 -4.57
CA ASP A 174 10.21 -5.81 -4.47
C ASP A 174 11.12 -6.77 -5.24
N GLU A 175 10.87 -8.08 -5.15
CA GLU A 175 11.63 -9.08 -5.89
C GLU A 175 11.37 -9.02 -7.42
N ALA A 176 10.14 -8.75 -7.85
CA ALA A 176 9.80 -8.61 -9.27
C ALA A 176 10.48 -7.36 -9.87
N PHE A 177 10.50 -6.25 -9.15
CA PHE A 177 11.05 -4.97 -9.60
C PHE A 177 12.56 -4.96 -9.80
N ILE A 178 13.31 -5.93 -9.24
CA ILE A 178 14.76 -6.03 -9.44
C ILE A 178 15.13 -6.28 -10.91
N SER A 179 14.30 -7.02 -11.64
CA SER A 179 14.64 -7.50 -13.00
C SER A 179 13.65 -7.09 -14.08
N LEU A 180 12.45 -6.66 -13.71
CA LEU A 180 11.48 -6.15 -14.67
C LEU A 180 11.90 -4.76 -15.19
N PRO A 181 11.52 -4.40 -16.41
CA PRO A 181 11.67 -3.04 -16.91
C PRO A 181 11.11 -1.98 -15.96
N SER A 182 11.74 -0.81 -15.89
CA SER A 182 11.42 0.24 -14.91
C SER A 182 9.98 0.76 -14.98
N TYR A 183 9.30 0.63 -16.13
CA TYR A 183 7.90 1.03 -16.26
C TYR A 183 6.97 0.18 -15.39
N TYR A 184 7.31 -1.07 -15.07
CA TYR A 184 6.55 -1.87 -14.11
C TYR A 184 6.66 -1.32 -12.69
N HIS A 185 7.87 -0.98 -12.27
CA HIS A 185 8.07 -0.32 -10.97
C HIS A 185 7.27 0.98 -10.90
N TYR A 186 7.36 1.81 -11.94
CA TYR A 186 6.59 3.05 -12.02
C TYR A 186 5.07 2.81 -11.90
N ALA A 187 4.52 1.91 -12.71
CA ALA A 187 3.08 1.63 -12.74
C ALA A 187 2.54 1.08 -11.41
N TYR A 188 3.21 0.07 -10.84
CA TYR A 188 2.72 -0.65 -9.65
C TYR A 188 3.23 -0.09 -8.32
N SER A 189 4.09 0.93 -8.32
CA SER A 189 4.64 1.57 -7.10
C SER A 189 3.56 1.98 -6.09
N LYS A 190 2.47 2.60 -6.56
CA LYS A 190 1.34 3.00 -5.71
C LYS A 190 0.68 1.80 -5.04
N LEU A 191 0.46 0.71 -5.78
CA LEU A 191 -0.15 -0.51 -5.25
C LEU A 191 0.76 -1.18 -4.22
N ARG A 192 2.07 -1.27 -4.51
CA ARG A 192 3.09 -1.76 -3.57
C ARG A 192 3.15 -0.91 -2.31
N ASN A 193 3.13 0.41 -2.42
CA ASN A 193 3.16 1.31 -1.26
C ASN A 193 1.90 1.15 -0.40
N LYS A 194 0.73 1.03 -1.03
CA LYS A 194 -0.50 0.68 -0.33
C LYS A 194 -0.39 -0.67 0.39
N ALA A 195 0.22 -1.68 -0.23
CA ALA A 195 0.50 -2.95 0.44
C ALA A 195 1.44 -2.77 1.65
N TRP A 196 2.46 -1.93 1.53
CA TRP A 196 3.39 -1.64 2.62
C TRP A 196 2.72 -0.95 3.82
N GLU A 197 1.81 -0.01 3.55
CA GLU A 197 0.97 0.63 4.57
C GLU A 197 0.07 -0.39 5.28
N LEU A 198 -0.43 -1.39 4.54
CA LEU A 198 -1.35 -2.41 5.04
C LEU A 198 -0.65 -3.65 5.65
N LYS A 199 0.69 -3.74 5.61
CA LYS A 199 1.44 -4.96 5.98
C LYS A 199 1.23 -5.43 7.42
N SER A 200 0.82 -4.53 8.32
CA SER A 200 0.58 -4.81 9.74
C SER A 200 -0.84 -5.33 10.03
N ILE A 201 -1.69 -5.40 9.00
CA ILE A 201 -3.00 -6.05 9.05
C ILE A 201 -2.78 -7.55 9.01
N ASN A 202 -3.07 -8.23 10.11
CA ASN A 202 -3.03 -9.68 10.18
C ASN A 202 -4.42 -10.22 9.84
N THR A 203 -4.56 -10.88 8.70
CA THR A 203 -5.85 -11.43 8.22
C THR A 203 -6.24 -12.75 8.88
N ASP A 204 -5.34 -13.34 9.68
CA ASP A 204 -5.57 -14.60 10.38
C ASP A 204 -6.55 -14.49 11.56
N SER A 205 -6.90 -13.27 11.98
CA SER A 205 -7.93 -13.06 13.00
C SER A 205 -9.30 -12.84 12.35
N GLU A 206 -10.20 -13.82 12.51
CA GLU A 206 -11.64 -13.75 12.13
C GLU A 206 -12.39 -12.51 12.67
N LYS A 207 -11.77 -11.72 13.55
CA LYS A 207 -12.33 -10.52 14.19
C LYS A 207 -11.99 -9.20 13.47
N THR A 208 -11.04 -9.19 12.55
CA THR A 208 -10.57 -7.93 11.93
C THR A 208 -11.41 -7.59 10.71
N ASP A 209 -12.23 -6.55 10.80
CA ASP A 209 -12.93 -5.99 9.63
C ASP A 209 -11.91 -5.19 8.81
N VAL A 210 -11.25 -5.87 7.86
CA VAL A 210 -10.23 -5.29 6.96
C VAL A 210 -10.75 -4.04 6.25
N ASN A 211 -12.06 -3.96 6.00
CA ASN A 211 -12.66 -2.79 5.35
C ASN A 211 -12.57 -1.53 6.22
N LEU A 212 -12.65 -1.66 7.56
CA LEU A 212 -12.50 -0.51 8.47
C LEU A 212 -11.06 0.00 8.51
N LEU A 213 -10.08 -0.89 8.40
CA LEU A 213 -8.67 -0.51 8.41
C LEU A 213 -8.26 0.25 7.15
N GLN A 214 -8.84 -0.09 6.00
CA GLN A 214 -8.59 0.58 4.71
C GLN A 214 -9.20 1.99 4.61
N ILE A 215 -9.95 2.46 5.61
CA ILE A 215 -10.56 3.79 5.59
C ILE A 215 -9.50 4.85 5.92
N ASN A 216 -9.30 5.80 5.00
CA ASN A 216 -8.32 6.87 5.17
C ASN A 216 -8.71 7.90 6.25
N GLU A 217 -10.00 8.09 6.51
CA GLU A 217 -10.51 9.01 7.53
C GLU A 217 -11.67 8.38 8.29
N ILE A 218 -11.39 7.88 9.49
CA ILE A 218 -12.40 7.15 10.28
C ILE A 218 -13.26 8.10 11.12
N THR A 219 -14.50 7.68 11.36
CA THR A 219 -15.38 8.32 12.33
C THR A 219 -15.13 7.80 13.75
N ILE A 220 -15.66 8.49 14.76
CA ILE A 220 -15.63 8.01 16.15
C ILE A 220 -16.27 6.64 16.27
N GLY A 221 -17.41 6.40 15.63
CA GLY A 221 -18.07 5.09 15.63
C GLY A 221 -17.14 3.99 15.09
N GLN A 222 -16.46 4.26 13.97
CA GLN A 222 -15.52 3.32 13.36
C GLN A 222 -14.28 3.09 14.22
N MET A 223 -13.72 4.13 14.83
CA MET A 223 -12.62 4.03 15.81
C MET A 223 -12.98 3.08 16.96
N LEU A 224 -14.18 3.22 17.52
CA LEU A 224 -14.63 2.35 18.61
C LEU A 224 -14.84 0.90 18.15
N MET A 225 -15.35 0.70 16.94
CA MET A 225 -15.47 -0.65 16.36
C MET A 225 -14.09 -1.31 16.18
N ILE A 226 -13.09 -0.58 15.68
CA ILE A 226 -11.71 -1.08 15.59
C ILE A 226 -11.21 -1.45 16.99
N ALA A 227 -11.42 -0.58 17.99
CA ALA A 227 -10.99 -0.86 19.35
C ALA A 227 -11.62 -2.11 19.98
N GLN A 228 -12.90 -2.36 19.71
CA GLN A 228 -13.63 -3.55 20.15
C GLN A 228 -13.17 -4.82 19.41
N ASN A 229 -12.85 -4.71 18.12
CA ASN A 229 -12.55 -5.85 17.26
C ASN A 229 -11.10 -6.33 17.39
N GLU A 230 -10.17 -5.40 17.60
CA GLU A 230 -8.73 -5.69 17.58
C GLU A 230 -8.08 -5.83 18.96
N SER A 231 -8.81 -5.52 20.04
CA SER A 231 -8.24 -5.56 21.39
C SER A 231 -9.27 -5.94 22.45
N ASP A 232 -8.78 -6.49 23.57
CA ASP A 232 -9.57 -6.70 24.77
C ASP A 232 -9.54 -5.46 25.70
N LEU A 233 -8.97 -4.34 25.25
CA LEU A 233 -8.82 -3.11 26.07
C LEU A 233 -10.19 -2.53 26.48
N LEU A 234 -11.25 -2.83 25.73
CA LEU A 234 -12.60 -2.40 26.06
C LEU A 234 -13.31 -3.31 27.06
N TYR A 235 -12.69 -4.38 27.55
CA TYR A 235 -13.33 -5.37 28.43
C TYR A 235 -13.96 -4.73 29.68
N ASN A 236 -13.25 -3.79 30.33
CA ASN A 236 -13.74 -3.08 31.51
C ASN A 236 -15.00 -2.22 31.23
N TYR A 237 -15.27 -1.93 29.96
CA TYR A 237 -16.36 -1.08 29.53
C TYR A 237 -17.49 -1.88 28.89
N ASN A 238 -17.22 -2.94 28.12
CA ASN A 238 -18.23 -3.75 27.42
C ASN A 238 -18.50 -5.12 28.07
N ALA A 239 -17.71 -5.52 29.08
CA ALA A 239 -17.75 -6.84 29.72
C ALA A 239 -17.62 -8.00 28.71
N GLY A 240 -16.80 -7.82 27.67
CA GLY A 240 -16.59 -8.80 26.61
C GLY A 240 -17.76 -8.96 25.63
N LYS A 241 -18.82 -8.16 25.74
CA LYS A 241 -19.93 -8.19 24.78
C LYS A 241 -19.55 -7.46 23.50
N ASN A 242 -19.81 -8.08 22.36
CA ASN A 242 -19.73 -7.44 21.06
C ASN A 242 -20.97 -6.55 20.86
N LEU A 243 -20.80 -5.23 21.04
CA LEU A 243 -21.89 -4.26 20.96
C LEU A 243 -21.99 -3.68 19.55
N SER A 244 -23.20 -3.27 19.15
CA SER A 244 -23.37 -2.50 17.92
C SER A 244 -22.71 -1.12 18.06
N GLU A 245 -22.33 -0.50 16.94
CA GLU A 245 -21.66 0.81 16.91
C GLU A 245 -22.38 1.87 17.76
N ASN A 246 -23.72 1.92 17.68
CA ASN A 246 -24.53 2.87 18.44
C ASN A 246 -24.51 2.61 19.95
N GLU A 247 -24.57 1.35 20.36
CA GLU A 247 -24.53 0.95 21.77
C GLU A 247 -23.14 1.17 22.35
N LEU A 248 -22.11 0.79 21.61
CA LEU A 248 -20.72 0.97 21.97
C LEU A 248 -20.42 2.46 22.15
N TYR A 249 -20.80 3.29 21.18
CA TYR A 249 -20.65 4.75 21.26
C TYR A 249 -21.31 5.31 22.53
N LYS A 250 -22.58 5.00 22.79
CA LYS A 250 -23.29 5.48 23.98
C LYS A 250 -22.59 5.07 25.27
N LYS A 251 -22.12 3.81 25.32
CA LYS A 251 -21.47 3.25 26.49
C LYS A 251 -20.12 3.91 26.74
N ILE A 252 -19.24 3.94 25.74
CA ILE A 252 -17.91 4.54 25.84
C ILE A 252 -18.00 6.04 26.16
N ASN A 253 -18.91 6.76 25.52
CA ASN A 253 -19.15 8.17 25.83
C ASN A 253 -19.61 8.40 27.28
N SER A 254 -20.43 7.50 27.84
CA SER A 254 -20.86 7.59 29.25
C SER A 254 -19.73 7.39 30.27
N TYR A 255 -18.65 6.71 29.86
CA TYR A 255 -17.43 6.58 30.67
C TYR A 255 -16.46 7.76 30.47
N GLY A 256 -16.76 8.70 29.56
CA GLY A 256 -15.93 9.88 29.30
C GLY A 256 -14.62 9.61 28.56
N LEU A 257 -14.46 8.44 27.93
CA LEU A 257 -13.21 8.10 27.23
C LEU A 257 -12.92 9.02 26.03
N LEU A 258 -13.93 9.73 25.51
CA LEU A 258 -13.80 10.66 24.39
C LEU A 258 -13.52 12.11 24.84
N ASN A 259 -13.51 12.37 26.14
CA ASN A 259 -13.32 13.70 26.71
C ASN A 259 -11.83 14.03 26.86
N SER A 260 -11.52 15.30 27.17
CA SER A 260 -10.15 15.67 27.55
C SER A 260 -9.70 14.91 28.80
N ALA A 261 -8.39 14.73 28.97
CA ALA A 261 -7.84 13.96 30.10
C ALA A 261 -8.28 14.53 31.46
N ASN A 262 -8.36 15.86 31.57
CA ASN A 262 -8.84 16.54 32.77
C ASN A 262 -10.34 16.31 33.05
N GLU A 263 -11.19 16.35 32.03
CA GLU A 263 -12.62 16.01 32.18
C GLU A 263 -12.81 14.54 32.55
N PHE A 264 -12.02 13.63 31.95
CA PHE A 264 -12.04 12.21 32.29
C PHE A 264 -11.64 11.95 33.75
N MET A 265 -10.62 12.66 34.24
CA MET A 265 -10.18 12.59 35.64
C MET A 265 -11.27 13.05 36.61
N GLN A 266 -11.98 14.14 36.30
CA GLN A 266 -12.99 14.73 37.20
C GLN A 266 -14.30 13.94 37.27
N GLY A 267 -14.55 13.01 36.34
CA GLY A 267 -15.77 12.21 36.34
C GLY A 267 -17.04 13.00 35.96
N THR A 268 -16.88 14.24 35.48
CA THR A 268 -17.96 15.18 35.18
C THR A 268 -18.44 15.00 33.74
N PHE A 269 -19.14 13.89 33.49
CA PHE A 269 -19.63 13.51 32.16
C PHE A 269 -21.03 14.04 31.82
N ALA A 270 -21.69 14.68 32.80
CA ALA A 270 -23.02 15.22 32.64
C ALA A 270 -22.97 16.60 31.96
N ASP A 271 -23.63 16.72 30.80
CA ASP A 271 -23.87 17.97 30.07
C ASP A 271 -22.62 18.76 29.61
N THR A 272 -21.56 18.07 29.17
CA THR A 272 -20.54 18.74 28.36
C THR A 272 -21.19 19.25 27.06
N LYS A 273 -21.28 20.58 26.92
CA LYS A 273 -21.83 21.33 25.77
C LYS A 273 -21.23 20.94 24.40
N ASN A 274 -20.12 20.21 24.38
CA ASN A 274 -19.56 19.59 23.18
C ASN A 274 -20.21 18.23 22.94
N LYS A 275 -21.36 18.24 22.26
CA LYS A 275 -22.02 17.03 21.79
C LYS A 275 -21.21 16.43 20.65
N ILE A 276 -20.15 15.71 21.00
CA ILE A 276 -19.38 14.88 20.08
C ILE A 276 -20.37 13.92 19.40
N SER A 277 -20.22 13.69 18.10
CA SER A 277 -21.11 12.81 17.34
C SER A 277 -20.36 11.56 16.90
N LYS A 278 -20.99 10.39 16.95
CA LYS A 278 -20.38 9.13 16.46
C LYS A 278 -19.94 9.21 14.99
N ASN A 279 -20.62 10.04 14.18
CA ASN A 279 -20.33 10.22 12.76
C ASN A 279 -19.25 11.29 12.49
N GLN A 280 -18.75 11.95 13.53
CA GLN A 280 -17.67 12.92 13.41
C GLN A 280 -16.39 12.19 13.02
N LYS A 281 -15.68 12.69 12.00
CA LYS A 281 -14.33 12.23 11.66
C LYS A 281 -13.37 12.56 12.79
N ILE A 282 -12.49 11.63 13.12
CA ILE A 282 -11.48 11.87 14.16
C ILE A 282 -10.26 12.57 13.57
N ASN A 283 -9.64 13.39 14.40
CA ASN A 283 -8.29 13.90 14.20
C ASN A 283 -7.34 13.27 15.23
N ARG A 284 -6.05 13.57 15.10
CA ARG A 284 -5.02 13.04 16.00
C ARG A 284 -5.21 13.46 17.46
N TYR A 285 -5.79 14.63 17.73
CA TYR A 285 -6.19 15.02 19.10
C TYR A 285 -7.23 14.06 19.70
N MET A 286 -8.31 13.77 18.98
CA MET A 286 -9.33 12.82 19.44
C MET A 286 -8.76 11.41 19.64
N CYS A 287 -7.86 10.98 18.76
CA CYS A 287 -7.15 9.71 18.89
C CYS A 287 -6.33 9.67 20.19
N ALA A 288 -5.51 10.69 20.45
CA ALA A 288 -4.70 10.78 21.67
C ALA A 288 -5.56 10.77 22.95
N ARG A 289 -6.66 11.53 22.99
CA ARG A 289 -7.61 11.50 24.12
C ARG A 289 -8.07 10.09 24.43
N PHE A 290 -8.57 9.41 23.40
CA PHE A 290 -9.13 8.09 23.56
C PHE A 290 -8.07 7.09 24.06
N LEU A 291 -6.89 7.05 23.42
CA LEU A 291 -5.82 6.12 23.80
C LEU A 291 -5.30 6.40 25.22
N TRP A 292 -5.10 7.66 25.58
CA TRP A 292 -4.60 8.06 26.89
C TRP A 292 -5.59 7.76 28.01
N ASN A 293 -6.87 8.07 27.80
CA ASN A 293 -7.93 7.76 28.75
C ASN A 293 -8.14 6.25 28.89
N LEU A 294 -8.06 5.50 27.78
CA LEU A 294 -8.17 4.05 27.76
C LEU A 294 -7.02 3.39 28.54
N TYR A 295 -5.78 3.82 28.29
CA TYR A 295 -4.59 3.35 29.00
C TYR A 295 -4.72 3.55 30.51
N ASN A 296 -4.96 4.78 30.95
CA ASN A 296 -5.03 5.12 32.37
C ASN A 296 -6.28 4.54 33.05
N GLY A 297 -7.38 4.42 32.31
CA GLY A 297 -8.60 3.73 32.77
C GLY A 297 -8.36 2.24 33.04
N ASN A 298 -7.60 1.57 32.19
CA ASN A 298 -7.28 0.15 32.35
C ASN A 298 -6.19 -0.13 33.38
N LYS A 299 -5.17 0.72 33.49
CA LYS A 299 -4.10 0.58 34.51
C LYS A 299 -4.49 1.15 35.87
N ASN A 300 -5.63 1.83 35.98
CA ASN A 300 -6.09 2.54 37.17
C ASN A 300 -5.10 3.61 37.67
N THR A 301 -4.45 4.31 36.73
CA THR A 301 -3.43 5.35 36.98
C THR A 301 -3.98 6.74 36.65
N LYS A 302 -5.15 7.08 37.20
CA LYS A 302 -5.85 8.34 36.86
C LYS A 302 -5.07 9.59 37.21
N GLU A 303 -4.19 9.51 38.20
CA GLU A 303 -3.25 10.58 38.57
C GLU A 303 -2.42 11.06 37.38
N ASN A 304 -2.10 10.16 36.43
CA ASN A 304 -1.28 10.50 35.27
C ASN A 304 -1.99 11.40 34.25
N LEU A 305 -3.33 11.52 34.33
CA LEU A 305 -4.12 12.30 33.37
C LEU A 305 -3.81 13.81 33.38
N SER A 306 -3.10 14.31 34.39
CA SER A 306 -2.71 15.73 34.52
C SER A 306 -1.21 15.94 34.75
N ASN A 307 -0.40 14.87 34.66
CA ASN A 307 1.01 14.94 35.04
C ASN A 307 1.79 15.99 34.22
N TYR A 308 1.51 16.09 32.92
CA TYR A 308 2.27 16.99 32.05
C TYR A 308 1.83 18.43 32.21
N SER A 309 0.52 18.70 32.30
CA SER A 309 0.05 20.05 32.58
C SER A 309 0.55 20.57 33.94
N VAL A 310 0.68 19.69 34.94
CA VAL A 310 1.32 20.02 36.23
C VAL A 310 2.83 20.22 36.08
N MET A 311 3.54 19.32 35.39
CA MET A 311 4.99 19.37 35.21
C MET A 311 5.45 20.61 34.43
N PHE A 312 4.67 21.03 33.43
CA PHE A 312 4.96 22.18 32.58
C PHE A 312 4.25 23.46 33.06
N ALA A 313 3.65 23.45 34.25
CA ALA A 313 3.02 24.63 34.84
C ALA A 313 4.04 25.77 34.98
N GLY A 314 3.73 26.93 34.39
CA GLY A 314 4.58 28.12 34.42
C GLY A 314 5.73 28.12 33.41
N GLN A 315 5.88 27.06 32.59
CA GLN A 315 6.76 27.10 31.44
C GLN A 315 6.13 27.95 30.32
N LYS A 316 6.99 28.55 29.48
CA LYS A 316 6.54 29.40 28.36
C LYS A 316 6.31 28.62 27.08
N GLU A 317 7.02 27.51 26.91
CA GLU A 317 7.08 26.76 25.65
C GLU A 317 6.75 25.29 25.89
N SER A 318 5.95 24.73 24.97
CA SER A 318 5.65 23.31 24.94
C SER A 318 6.83 22.53 24.37
N PRO A 319 7.10 21.30 24.85
CA PRO A 319 8.07 20.41 24.22
C PRO A 319 7.66 19.99 22.79
N ILE A 320 6.37 20.11 22.45
CA ILE A 320 5.83 19.87 21.11
C ILE A 320 5.30 21.21 20.58
N PRO A 321 5.95 21.85 19.60
CA PRO A 321 5.69 23.25 19.24
C PRO A 321 4.25 23.57 18.84
N ASP A 322 3.57 22.65 18.15
CA ASP A 322 2.20 22.84 17.66
C ASP A 322 1.11 22.44 18.66
N VAL A 323 1.49 22.01 19.87
CA VAL A 323 0.55 21.67 20.95
C VAL A 323 0.79 22.60 22.14
N PRO A 324 -0.03 23.65 22.30
CA PRO A 324 0.11 24.61 23.41
C PRO A 324 -0.05 23.96 24.79
N ILE A 325 0.68 24.44 25.80
CA ILE A 325 0.59 23.96 27.20
C ILE A 325 -0.83 24.10 27.76
N ASN A 326 -1.55 25.14 27.35
CA ASN A 326 -2.93 25.39 27.77
C ASN A 326 -3.97 24.64 26.92
N SER A 327 -3.54 23.76 26.00
CA SER A 327 -4.45 22.91 25.24
C SER A 327 -5.10 21.88 26.16
N GLN A 328 -6.40 21.64 25.95
CA GLN A 328 -7.12 20.54 26.63
C GLN A 328 -6.57 19.15 26.27
N ASP A 329 -5.80 19.06 25.19
CA ASP A 329 -5.20 17.84 24.66
C ASP A 329 -3.76 17.62 25.13
N PHE A 330 -3.17 18.58 25.83
CA PHE A 330 -1.74 18.61 26.14
C PHE A 330 -1.26 17.33 26.85
N ASP A 331 -1.92 16.94 27.94
CA ASP A 331 -1.58 15.73 28.68
C ASP A 331 -1.72 14.45 27.85
N ALA A 332 -2.78 14.37 27.04
CA ALA A 332 -3.05 13.19 26.22
C ALA A 332 -2.01 13.03 25.10
N VAL A 333 -1.62 14.14 24.46
CA VAL A 333 -0.59 14.12 23.43
C VAL A 333 0.75 13.71 24.04
N LEU A 334 1.21 14.39 25.08
CA LEU A 334 2.52 14.11 25.68
C LEU A 334 2.59 12.68 26.22
N GLY A 335 1.53 12.20 26.86
CA GLY A 335 1.45 10.81 27.33
C GLY A 335 1.51 9.79 26.19
N CYS A 336 0.83 10.06 25.07
CA CYS A 336 0.87 9.17 23.91
C CYS A 336 2.22 9.20 23.19
N ILE A 337 2.94 10.32 23.18
CA ILE A 337 4.29 10.42 22.60
C ILE A 337 5.32 9.75 23.51
N GLU A 338 5.30 10.01 24.82
CA GLU A 338 6.26 9.42 25.76
C GLU A 338 6.15 7.89 25.81
N LEU A 339 4.93 7.35 25.77
CA LEU A 339 4.70 5.90 25.74
C LEU A 339 4.71 5.31 24.32
N GLU A 340 5.10 6.09 23.33
CA GLU A 340 5.21 5.71 21.92
C GLU A 340 3.91 5.16 21.29
N PHE A 341 2.75 5.44 21.89
CA PHE A 341 1.43 5.09 21.33
C PHE A 341 1.24 5.78 19.98
N MET A 342 1.62 7.05 19.91
CA MET A 342 1.61 7.86 18.69
C MET A 342 3.01 8.45 18.44
N ASN A 343 3.30 8.82 17.19
CA ASN A 343 4.58 9.40 16.78
C ASN A 343 4.41 10.83 16.30
N LEU A 344 5.42 11.68 16.42
CA LEU A 344 5.49 12.98 15.74
C LEU A 344 5.69 12.76 14.24
N THR A 345 4.84 13.33 13.37
CA THR A 345 4.82 13.00 11.93
C THR A 345 6.15 13.33 11.25
N ASP A 346 6.76 14.45 11.61
CA ASP A 346 8.03 14.96 11.09
C ASP A 346 9.16 14.88 12.13
N GLY A 347 8.92 14.21 13.27
CA GLY A 347 9.82 14.16 14.41
C GLY A 347 9.79 15.40 15.32
N ILE A 348 8.95 16.40 15.02
CA ILE A 348 8.88 17.68 15.76
C ILE A 348 7.44 18.02 16.16
N ASN A 349 6.50 18.01 15.21
CA ASN A 349 5.12 18.42 15.37
C ASN A 349 4.18 17.21 15.52
N PHE A 350 3.11 17.40 16.28
CA PHE A 350 2.10 16.37 16.48
C PHE A 350 1.05 16.32 15.37
N GLU A 351 0.79 17.45 14.70
CA GLU A 351 -0.25 17.63 13.68
C GLU A 351 -1.66 17.27 14.18
N GLY A 352 -2.07 17.81 15.33
CA GLY A 352 -3.29 17.36 16.03
C GLY A 352 -4.60 17.44 15.24
N GLU A 353 -4.70 18.32 14.23
CA GLU A 353 -5.87 18.49 13.37
C GLU A 353 -5.94 17.51 12.18
N LYS A 354 -4.85 16.78 11.91
CA LYS A 354 -4.80 15.83 10.80
C LYS A 354 -5.75 14.66 11.04
N SER A 355 -6.44 14.22 9.99
CA SER A 355 -7.31 13.05 10.02
C SER A 355 -6.51 11.77 10.28
N VAL A 356 -7.15 10.79 10.91
CA VAL A 356 -6.54 9.50 11.24
C VAL A 356 -7.20 8.39 10.42
N SER A 357 -6.38 7.51 9.87
CA SER A 357 -6.83 6.33 9.14
C SER A 357 -7.12 5.15 10.08
N GLY A 358 -7.84 4.15 9.59
CA GLY A 358 -8.11 2.92 10.34
C GLY A 358 -6.84 2.18 10.75
N ILE A 359 -5.85 2.11 9.85
CA ILE A 359 -4.53 1.50 10.13
C ILE A 359 -3.77 2.29 11.19
N GLU A 360 -3.65 3.61 11.04
CA GLU A 360 -2.91 4.44 11.99
C GLU A 360 -3.48 4.28 13.41
N PHE A 361 -4.81 4.27 13.53
CA PHE A 361 -5.47 4.02 14.80
C PHE A 361 -5.22 2.60 15.33
N SER A 362 -5.36 1.57 14.49
CA SER A 362 -5.09 0.17 14.83
C SER A 362 -3.67 -0.03 15.37
N GLU A 363 -2.67 0.52 14.68
CA GLU A 363 -1.27 0.44 15.08
C GLU A 363 -1.02 1.13 16.41
N SER A 364 -1.62 2.31 16.61
CA SER A 364 -1.52 3.04 17.88
C SER A 364 -2.16 2.25 19.03
N LEU A 365 -3.35 1.69 18.80
CA LEU A 365 -4.08 0.88 19.78
C LEU A 365 -3.31 -0.38 20.21
N LYS A 366 -2.65 -1.07 19.28
CA LYS A 366 -1.87 -2.29 19.57
C LYS A 366 -0.72 -2.05 20.57
N LYS A 367 -0.27 -0.80 20.70
CA LYS A 367 0.78 -0.39 21.65
C LYS A 367 0.24 -0.10 23.07
N VAL A 368 -1.07 0.04 23.26
CA VAL A 368 -1.73 0.40 24.54
C VAL A 368 -1.87 -0.78 25.53
N LYS A 369 -0.92 -1.72 25.56
CA LYS A 369 -1.05 -2.97 26.34
C LYS A 369 -0.68 -2.88 27.83
#